data_AF-A0A957AWD4-F1
#
_entry.id   AF-A0A957AWD4-F1
#
_cell.length_a   1.000
_cell.length_b   1.000
_cell.length_c   1.000
_cell.angle_alpha   90.00
_cell.angle_beta   90.00
_cell.angle_gamma   90.00
#
_symmetry.space_group_name_H-M   'P 1'
#
loop_
_entity.id
_entity.type
_entity.pdbx_description
1 polymer ?
#
loop_
_entity_poly.entity_id
_entity_poly.type
_entity_poly.pdbx_seq_one_letter_code
_entity_poly.pdbx_strand_id
1 'polypeptide(L)'
;MARLPVPGSDNNSWGTILNEFLRIAHREDGHIKGVTNVINVRDYGAAGNGHTDDTAAIQAAIDAVKGPAQVPPFNKVGTVHFPQGTYLLSSPLQTFSGIHLVGEDFGAFLVASSGFSGSALITLEGLPKYYTVASISRLSFKSDAGTGIAAIQALAEVVGGCYFEDLHFCTANGLLLNTYTQYAFITYLYSLGPVDTILYLRGNFNTVRSIDKEAGETGQSAAPYVFLEGHSGGASTGNHLEHILIEGKTSPNKSALVLDGTAATTIHHFWNEPTSTDGKLDTNGYAIQILNSPVSTDLTGIIKHIFKNNRIRVVNSTGVTIQHLSTDGTDIPFQDGIEIDERSVVTVGQVYSRRGSNLFPLNQLGKQLHVQEHINRSVLSTELPGYLPRSRTPDAALHNLLQNPSFEAGFFQWRISQPEPTIDFMPSEVAPGLMAHISWPAVKTMRVLWQQVQLRPEWVGRTLTITALVRLEGDGCFVSPYIEGAGIKPAGGFQRANANTGWQLITQSFDLLSLSPLNIGLFFYVSDNPLEAFVDEVSVSFGTQSLRGTPNFQSLELGGRTMLSGVEAPGDGQWKQGDIVWNAKPAVQDESSGPYLILGWVCVAPGAPGTWVAIKTDVAV
;
A
#
# COMPACT_ATOMS: atom_id res chain seq x y z
N MET A 1 30.13 58.81 19.61
CA MET A 1 30.74 57.78 18.74
C MET A 1 31.68 56.98 19.59
N ALA A 2 31.43 55.68 19.70
CA ALA A 2 32.28 54.79 20.46
C ALA A 2 33.69 54.77 19.86
N ARG A 3 34.71 54.95 20.71
CA ARG A 3 36.12 55.10 20.34
C ARG A 3 37.02 54.47 21.40
N LEU A 4 38.27 54.20 21.06
CA LEU A 4 39.26 53.81 22.05
C LEU A 4 39.57 54.98 23.01
N PRO A 5 39.88 54.69 24.29
CA PRO A 5 40.40 55.67 25.22
C PRO A 5 41.72 56.30 24.72
N VAL A 6 41.90 57.60 24.97
CA VAL A 6 43.08 58.37 24.60
C VAL A 6 43.94 58.61 25.85
N PRO A 7 45.21 58.12 25.86
CA PRO A 7 46.16 58.36 26.93
C PRO A 7 46.27 59.84 27.33
N GLY A 8 46.09 60.12 28.62
CA GLY A 8 46.24 61.48 29.19
C GLY A 8 45.09 62.47 28.95
N SER A 9 44.03 62.09 28.22
CA SER A 9 42.93 63.00 27.87
C SER A 9 41.57 62.67 28.52
N ASP A 10 41.36 61.41 28.91
CA ASP A 10 40.03 60.89 29.25
C ASP A 10 39.70 60.83 30.75
N ASN A 11 40.32 61.69 31.58
CA ASN A 11 39.99 61.96 32.99
C ASN A 11 39.27 60.82 33.76
N ASN A 12 39.95 59.71 34.01
CA ASN A 12 39.43 58.54 34.74
C ASN A 12 38.15 57.88 34.20
N SER A 13 37.72 58.21 32.97
CA SER A 13 36.51 57.66 32.33
C SER A 13 36.81 56.49 31.40
N TRP A 14 38.03 55.95 31.45
CA TRP A 14 38.51 54.93 30.51
C TRP A 14 37.68 53.66 30.55
N GLY A 15 37.25 53.21 31.74
CA GLY A 15 36.40 52.03 31.89
C GLY A 15 35.07 52.17 31.16
N THR A 16 34.42 53.33 31.29
CA THR A 16 33.14 53.61 30.61
C THR A 16 33.31 53.71 29.10
N ILE A 17 34.34 54.44 28.63
CA ILE A 17 34.62 54.60 27.19
C ILE A 17 35.00 53.27 26.55
N LEU A 18 35.82 52.46 27.24
CA LEU A 18 36.20 51.14 26.77
C LEU A 18 35.00 50.19 26.75
N ASN A 19 34.12 50.22 27.75
CA ASN A 19 32.91 49.41 27.74
C ASN A 19 31.93 49.82 26.63
N GLU A 20 31.80 51.12 26.33
CA GLU A 20 31.02 51.62 25.20
C GLU A 20 31.60 51.15 23.85
N PHE A 21 32.94 51.16 23.72
CA PHE A 21 33.65 50.66 22.55
C PHE A 21 33.53 49.14 22.38
N LEU A 22 33.77 48.37 23.44
CA LEU A 22 33.71 46.92 23.40
C LEU A 22 32.29 46.41 23.16
N ARG A 23 31.26 47.09 23.68
CA ARG A 23 29.85 46.75 23.42
C ARG A 23 29.45 46.82 21.94
N ILE A 24 30.24 47.45 21.07
CA ILE A 24 30.03 47.37 19.61
C ILE A 24 30.22 45.93 19.11
N ALA A 25 31.23 45.24 19.62
CA ALA A 25 31.67 43.95 19.11
C ALA A 25 31.60 42.81 20.14
N HIS A 26 31.20 43.07 21.39
CA HIS A 26 31.13 42.10 22.48
C HIS A 26 29.85 42.28 23.31
N ARG A 27 29.34 41.16 23.81
CA ARG A 27 28.27 41.09 24.82
C ARG A 27 28.82 41.43 26.21
N GLU A 28 27.91 41.64 27.16
CA GLU A 28 28.28 41.90 28.56
C GLU A 28 28.97 40.70 29.23
N ASP A 29 28.78 39.50 28.70
CA ASP A 29 29.42 38.25 29.13
C ASP A 29 30.81 38.03 28.51
N GLY A 30 31.30 38.94 27.67
CA GLY A 30 32.62 38.87 27.04
C GLY A 30 32.68 38.09 25.72
N HIS A 31 31.58 37.53 25.23
CA HIS A 31 31.55 36.90 23.91
C HIS A 31 31.47 37.93 22.77
N ILE A 32 32.13 37.66 21.63
CA ILE A 32 32.07 38.52 20.44
C ILE A 32 30.65 38.51 19.85
N LYS A 33 30.08 39.68 19.59
CA LYS A 33 28.87 39.89 18.80
C LYS A 33 29.18 39.60 17.34
N GLY A 34 28.56 38.56 16.78
CA GLY A 34 28.66 38.21 15.36
C GLY A 34 30.03 37.72 14.93
N VAL A 35 30.25 36.40 14.96
CA VAL A 35 31.09 35.78 13.93
C VAL A 35 30.41 36.15 12.61
N THR A 36 31.13 36.69 11.63
CA THR A 36 30.64 37.59 10.57
C THR A 36 29.50 37.13 9.65
N ASN A 37 28.88 35.97 9.88
CA ASN A 37 27.66 35.50 9.21
C ASN A 37 26.63 34.84 10.16
N VAL A 38 26.76 34.96 11.48
CA VAL A 38 25.79 34.47 12.47
C VAL A 38 25.39 35.59 13.44
N ILE A 39 24.14 36.03 13.35
CA ILE A 39 23.54 37.04 14.23
C ILE A 39 22.63 36.35 15.24
N ASN A 40 22.75 36.69 16.52
CA ASN A 40 21.88 36.15 17.55
C ASN A 40 20.72 37.11 17.82
N VAL A 41 19.50 36.61 17.90
CA VAL A 41 18.31 37.45 18.15
C VAL A 41 18.38 38.24 19.47
N ARG A 42 19.10 37.73 20.47
CA ARG A 42 19.30 38.45 21.75
C ARG A 42 20.20 39.67 21.61
N ASP A 43 21.11 39.69 20.63
CA ASP A 43 21.93 40.87 20.34
C ASP A 43 21.08 42.03 19.78
N TYR A 44 19.86 41.74 19.33
CA TYR A 44 18.87 42.67 18.80
C TYR A 44 17.73 42.98 19.77
N GLY A 45 17.83 42.49 21.02
CA GLY A 45 16.89 42.79 22.09
C GLY A 45 15.76 41.79 22.27
N ALA A 46 15.78 40.63 21.58
CA ALA A 46 14.82 39.57 21.84
C ALA A 46 15.05 38.99 23.24
N ALA A 47 14.01 38.98 24.07
CA ALA A 47 14.07 38.50 25.44
C ALA A 47 13.96 36.97 25.54
N GLY A 48 13.12 36.35 24.70
CA GLY A 48 12.90 34.90 24.72
C GLY A 48 12.29 34.39 26.04
N ASN A 49 11.50 35.23 26.73
CA ASN A 49 10.95 34.96 28.06
C ASN A 49 9.46 34.55 28.07
N GLY A 50 8.82 34.45 26.89
CA GLY A 50 7.41 34.08 26.73
C GLY A 50 6.40 35.18 27.05
N HIS A 51 6.85 36.39 27.37
CA HIS A 51 6.00 37.51 27.77
C HIS A 51 6.26 38.78 26.95
N THR A 52 7.52 39.09 26.68
CA THR A 52 7.93 40.21 25.84
C THR A 52 7.62 39.88 24.39
N ASP A 53 6.99 40.81 23.69
CA ASP A 53 6.84 40.74 22.24
C ASP A 53 8.21 40.91 21.58
N ASP A 54 8.74 39.82 21.04
CA ASP A 54 10.06 39.74 20.44
C ASP A 54 10.01 39.99 18.91
N THR A 55 8.84 40.25 18.31
CA THR A 55 8.67 40.38 16.86
C THR A 55 9.62 41.41 16.26
N ALA A 56 9.65 42.63 16.80
CA ALA A 56 10.46 43.71 16.23
C ALA A 56 11.97 43.44 16.37
N ALA A 57 12.40 42.86 17.50
CA ALA A 57 13.79 42.52 17.74
C ALA A 57 14.28 41.40 16.81
N ILE A 58 13.47 40.36 16.63
CA ILE A 58 13.81 39.25 15.74
C ILE A 58 13.79 39.70 14.28
N GLN A 59 12.81 40.50 13.87
CA GLN A 59 12.80 41.06 12.51
C GLN A 59 14.03 41.92 12.24
N ALA A 60 14.48 42.73 13.22
CA ALA A 60 15.71 43.50 13.09
C ALA A 60 16.96 42.62 12.95
N ALA A 61 17.01 41.47 13.62
CA ALA A 61 18.09 40.49 13.46
C ALA A 61 18.09 39.86 12.05
N ILE A 62 16.91 39.52 11.53
CA ILE A 62 16.71 39.06 10.15
C ILE A 62 17.15 40.14 9.15
N ASP A 63 16.73 41.38 9.33
CA ASP A 63 17.07 42.48 8.42
C ASP A 63 18.57 42.81 8.46
N ALA A 64 19.24 42.61 9.59
CA ALA A 64 20.66 42.89 9.71
C ALA A 64 21.57 41.86 9.02
N VAL A 65 21.12 40.61 8.88
CA VAL A 65 21.85 39.62 8.07
C VAL A 65 21.63 39.82 6.56
N LYS A 66 20.63 40.62 6.17
CA LYS A 66 20.29 40.93 4.78
C LYS A 66 21.39 41.77 4.14
N GLY A 67 22.01 41.25 3.07
CA GLY A 67 23.03 41.97 2.30
C GLY A 67 22.46 43.10 1.42
N PRO A 68 23.31 44.02 0.91
CA PRO A 68 22.87 45.18 0.12
C PRO A 68 22.43 44.89 -1.32
N ALA A 69 22.56 43.66 -1.83
CA ALA A 69 22.21 43.28 -3.21
C ALA A 69 21.30 42.04 -3.24
N GLN A 70 20.03 42.25 -3.59
CA GLN A 70 19.03 41.19 -3.75
C GLN A 70 18.94 40.73 -5.21
N VAL A 71 19.86 39.87 -5.64
CA VAL A 71 19.63 39.08 -6.86
C VAL A 71 19.93 37.62 -6.53
N PRO A 72 18.90 36.76 -6.42
CA PRO A 72 19.06 35.31 -6.32
C PRO A 72 19.93 34.75 -7.46
N PRO A 73 20.64 33.62 -7.25
CA PRO A 73 20.37 32.66 -6.18
C PRO A 73 21.31 32.74 -4.96
N PHE A 74 22.38 33.54 -4.96
CA PHE A 74 23.51 33.31 -4.02
C PHE A 74 24.21 34.55 -3.44
N ASN A 75 23.51 35.65 -3.18
CA ASN A 75 24.16 36.85 -2.65
C ASN A 75 23.91 37.06 -1.15
N LYS A 76 24.91 36.59 -0.39
CA LYS A 76 25.12 36.65 1.07
C LYS A 76 24.17 35.80 1.92
N VAL A 77 24.74 34.71 2.41
CA VAL A 77 24.16 33.73 3.32
C VAL A 77 24.31 34.22 4.75
N GLY A 78 23.19 34.56 5.38
CA GLY A 78 23.15 35.09 6.73
C GLY A 78 22.44 34.13 7.66
N THR A 79 23.05 33.78 8.79
CA THR A 79 22.44 32.93 9.81
C THR A 79 21.88 33.77 10.94
N VAL A 80 20.62 33.57 11.28
CA VAL A 80 19.99 34.10 12.49
C VAL A 80 19.85 32.96 13.49
N HIS A 81 20.51 33.11 14.62
CA HIS A 81 20.55 32.14 15.70
C HIS A 81 19.53 32.48 16.78
N PHE A 82 18.71 31.50 17.15
CA PHE A 82 17.71 31.56 18.21
C PHE A 82 18.17 30.70 19.39
N PRO A 83 18.78 31.29 20.45
CA PRO A 83 19.04 30.56 21.68
C PRO A 83 17.78 29.95 22.26
N GLN A 84 17.92 28.94 23.12
CA GLN A 84 16.81 28.40 23.91
C GLN A 84 16.03 29.53 24.59
N GLY A 85 14.71 29.53 24.38
CA GLY A 85 13.82 30.59 24.84
C GLY A 85 12.43 30.48 24.21
N THR A 86 11.47 31.20 24.78
CA THR A 86 10.12 31.34 24.22
C THR A 86 9.96 32.76 23.68
N TYR A 87 9.92 32.89 22.37
CA TYR A 87 9.83 34.17 21.67
C TYR A 87 8.38 34.40 21.27
N LEU A 88 7.73 35.35 21.94
CA LEU A 88 6.35 35.71 21.68
C LEU A 88 6.29 36.64 20.47
N LEU A 89 5.42 36.36 19.51
CA LEU A 89 5.26 37.12 18.29
C LEU A 89 3.86 37.74 18.19
N SER A 90 3.76 38.98 17.71
CA SER A 90 2.48 39.64 17.39
C SER A 90 2.18 39.70 15.89
N SER A 91 3.17 39.50 15.02
CA SER A 91 3.00 39.40 13.57
C SER A 91 4.03 38.45 12.94
N PRO A 92 3.82 38.01 11.68
CA PRO A 92 4.76 37.15 10.97
C PRO A 92 6.17 37.73 10.88
N LEU A 93 7.17 36.85 10.94
CA LEU A 93 8.56 37.16 10.61
C LEU A 93 8.77 36.95 9.10
N GLN A 94 9.18 38.01 8.41
CA GLN A 94 9.38 38.00 6.97
C GLN A 94 10.82 37.62 6.65
N THR A 95 10.98 36.51 5.93
CA THR A 95 12.31 36.05 5.49
C THR A 95 12.67 36.60 4.12
N PHE A 96 13.94 36.45 3.75
CA PHE A 96 14.45 36.76 2.41
C PHE A 96 15.23 35.57 1.85
N SER A 97 15.34 35.47 0.53
CA SER A 97 16.08 34.38 -0.11
C SER A 97 17.56 34.35 0.29
N GLY A 98 18.05 33.18 0.70
CA GLY A 98 19.42 32.91 1.13
C GLY A 98 19.63 32.91 2.65
N ILE A 99 18.57 33.12 3.45
CA ILE A 99 18.65 33.16 4.91
C ILE A 99 18.74 31.75 5.52
N HIS A 100 19.47 31.65 6.63
CA HIS A 100 19.47 30.52 7.54
C HIS A 100 18.87 30.95 8.88
N LEU A 101 17.83 30.27 9.35
CA LEU A 101 17.29 30.42 10.69
C LEU A 101 17.59 29.13 11.45
N VAL A 102 18.30 29.23 12.57
CA VAL A 102 18.75 28.07 13.32
C VAL A 102 18.45 28.28 14.80
N GLY A 103 17.67 27.38 15.39
CA GLY A 103 17.48 27.33 16.84
C GLY A 103 18.37 26.30 17.54
N GLU A 104 18.14 26.14 18.84
CA GLU A 104 18.79 25.15 19.70
C GLU A 104 17.79 24.00 20.02
N ASP A 105 17.50 23.21 18.99
CA ASP A 105 16.59 22.05 18.95
C ASP A 105 15.20 22.34 19.56
N PHE A 106 14.77 21.51 20.52
CA PHE A 106 13.51 21.68 21.26
C PHE A 106 13.50 22.91 22.20
N GLY A 107 14.60 23.68 22.26
CA GLY A 107 14.74 24.81 23.17
C GLY A 107 14.16 26.13 22.67
N ALA A 108 14.06 26.34 21.35
CA ALA A 108 13.70 27.63 20.76
C ALA A 108 12.26 27.63 20.23
N PHE A 109 11.34 28.23 20.99
CA PHE A 109 9.92 28.32 20.65
C PHE A 109 9.56 29.68 20.04
N LEU A 110 9.00 29.69 18.83
CA LEU A 110 8.29 30.84 18.27
C LEU A 110 6.80 30.67 18.55
N VAL A 111 6.20 31.63 19.25
CA VAL A 111 4.83 31.52 19.76
C VAL A 111 3.96 32.65 19.22
N ALA A 112 2.85 32.32 18.56
CA ALA A 112 1.83 33.31 18.23
C ALA A 112 1.20 33.82 19.52
N SER A 113 1.26 35.13 19.76
CA SER A 113 0.52 35.77 20.85
C SER A 113 -0.99 35.66 20.64
N SER A 114 -1.77 35.87 21.71
CA SER A 114 -3.23 35.88 21.63
C SER A 114 -3.80 36.94 20.68
N GLY A 115 -3.03 37.99 20.39
CA GLY A 115 -3.38 39.06 19.44
C GLY A 115 -2.64 38.96 18.10
N PHE A 116 -2.06 37.80 17.78
CA PHE A 116 -1.26 37.63 16.57
C PHE A 116 -2.05 37.97 15.30
N SER A 117 -1.47 38.81 14.45
CA SER A 117 -2.09 39.26 13.19
C SER A 117 -1.31 38.73 11.99
N GLY A 118 -1.69 37.55 11.51
CA GLY A 118 -1.12 36.93 10.30
C GLY A 118 -1.54 35.47 10.13
N SER A 119 -1.15 34.88 9.00
CA SER A 119 -1.46 33.47 8.69
C SER A 119 -0.36 32.48 9.05
N ALA A 120 0.86 32.95 9.33
CA ALA A 120 2.00 32.10 9.68
C ALA A 120 3.01 32.82 10.59
N LEU A 121 3.72 32.08 11.45
CA LEU A 121 4.80 32.65 12.28
C LEU A 121 5.99 33.11 11.43
N ILE A 122 6.32 32.35 10.38
CA ILE A 122 7.35 32.69 9.40
C ILE A 122 6.74 32.70 7.99
N THR A 123 7.05 33.73 7.21
CA THR A 123 6.71 33.79 5.78
C THR A 123 7.96 33.68 4.91
N LEU A 124 7.91 32.80 3.92
CA LEU A 124 8.92 32.70 2.86
C LEU A 124 8.54 33.65 1.73
N GLU A 125 9.18 34.82 1.72
CA GLU A 125 8.93 35.85 0.72
C GLU A 125 9.98 35.79 -0.40
N GLY A 126 9.54 36.15 -1.61
CA GLY A 126 10.31 35.99 -2.82
C GLY A 126 10.14 37.13 -3.80
N LEU A 127 11.16 37.34 -4.62
CA LEU A 127 11.07 38.22 -5.77
C LEU A 127 10.40 37.47 -6.94
N PRO A 128 9.57 38.15 -7.76
CA PRO A 128 8.98 37.55 -8.95
C PRO A 128 10.04 36.92 -9.86
N LYS A 129 9.73 35.77 -10.46
CA LYS A 129 10.61 34.99 -11.37
C LYS A 129 11.87 34.37 -10.76
N TYR A 130 12.12 34.55 -9.46
CA TYR A 130 13.26 33.95 -8.78
C TYR A 130 12.83 32.91 -7.75
N TYR A 131 13.65 31.88 -7.59
CA TYR A 131 13.51 30.95 -6.48
C TYR A 131 13.76 31.67 -5.16
N THR A 132 12.88 31.41 -4.20
CA THR A 132 13.13 31.70 -2.78
C THR A 132 13.80 30.50 -2.15
N VAL A 133 15.00 30.71 -1.62
CA VAL A 133 15.80 29.70 -0.92
C VAL A 133 15.84 30.08 0.56
N ALA A 134 15.54 29.16 1.47
CA ALA A 134 15.69 29.37 2.90
C ALA A 134 16.11 28.06 3.57
N SER A 135 16.94 28.17 4.60
CA SER A 135 17.26 27.07 5.48
C SER A 135 16.69 27.39 6.86
N ILE A 136 15.79 26.56 7.36
CA ILE A 136 15.16 26.74 8.67
C ILE A 136 15.30 25.43 9.42
N SER A 137 15.99 25.46 10.55
CA SER A 137 16.22 24.25 11.32
C SER A 137 16.16 24.45 12.83
N ARG A 138 15.85 23.36 13.54
CA ARG A 138 15.93 23.28 15.01
C ARG A 138 15.07 24.30 15.72
N LEU A 139 13.85 24.48 15.23
CA LEU A 139 12.90 25.46 15.74
C LEU A 139 11.57 24.78 16.10
N SER A 140 10.97 25.26 17.19
CA SER A 140 9.66 24.83 17.65
C SER A 140 8.65 25.95 17.45
N PHE A 141 7.46 25.61 17.00
CA PHE A 141 6.41 26.57 16.66
C PHE A 141 5.16 26.29 17.47
N LYS A 142 4.51 27.34 17.98
CA LYS A 142 3.30 27.20 18.78
C LYS A 142 2.28 28.28 18.46
N SER A 143 1.02 27.88 18.36
CA SER A 143 -0.12 28.79 18.35
C SER A 143 -1.27 28.19 19.15
N ASP A 144 -2.29 28.98 19.44
CA ASP A 144 -3.52 28.42 19.98
C ASP A 144 -4.16 27.49 18.95
N ALA A 145 -4.59 26.32 19.42
CA ALA A 145 -5.23 25.29 18.60
C ALA A 145 -6.45 25.86 17.86
N GLY A 146 -6.59 25.58 16.56
CA GLY A 146 -7.75 26.01 15.77
C GLY A 146 -7.68 27.43 15.19
N THR A 147 -6.61 28.19 15.45
CA THR A 147 -6.41 29.53 14.84
C THR A 147 -6.09 29.50 13.34
N GLY A 148 -5.82 28.32 12.77
CA GLY A 148 -5.41 28.16 11.37
C GLY A 148 -3.98 28.65 11.07
N ILE A 149 -3.27 29.16 12.06
CA ILE A 149 -1.91 29.70 11.92
C ILE A 149 -0.94 28.59 11.54
N ALA A 150 -0.11 28.87 10.54
CA ALA A 150 0.99 28.01 10.11
C ALA A 150 2.29 28.31 10.88
N ALA A 151 3.16 27.31 11.03
CA ALA A 151 4.53 27.53 11.47
C ALA A 151 5.30 28.32 10.40
N ILE A 152 5.26 27.81 9.16
CA ILE A 152 5.95 28.41 8.02
C ILE A 152 5.01 28.38 6.82
N GLN A 153 4.88 29.50 6.12
CA GLN A 153 4.09 29.60 4.89
C GLN A 153 4.87 30.23 3.75
N ALA A 154 4.81 29.62 2.57
CA ALA A 154 5.33 30.21 1.34
C ALA A 154 4.39 31.27 0.79
N LEU A 155 4.91 32.48 0.57
CA LEU A 155 4.23 33.56 -0.14
C LEU A 155 4.93 33.91 -1.47
N ALA A 156 6.15 33.40 -1.68
CA ALA A 156 6.89 33.53 -2.92
C ALA A 156 6.23 32.79 -4.10
N GLU A 157 6.40 33.32 -5.32
CA GLU A 157 5.93 32.68 -6.56
C GLU A 157 6.53 31.27 -6.72
N VAL A 158 7.84 31.15 -6.47
CA VAL A 158 8.57 29.88 -6.55
C VAL A 158 9.49 29.71 -5.35
N VAL A 159 9.40 28.56 -4.69
CA VAL A 159 10.28 28.13 -3.61
C VAL A 159 11.24 27.08 -4.16
N GLY A 160 12.54 27.28 -3.99
CA GLY A 160 13.55 26.44 -4.64
C GLY A 160 14.70 26.14 -3.70
N GLY A 161 15.16 24.89 -3.61
CA GLY A 161 16.40 24.56 -2.88
C GLY A 161 16.36 24.83 -1.38
N CYS A 162 15.16 24.95 -0.78
CA CYS A 162 15.01 25.18 0.66
C CYS A 162 15.37 23.94 1.47
N TYR A 163 15.82 24.17 2.70
CA TYR A 163 16.18 23.14 3.66
C TYR A 163 15.37 23.33 4.95
N PHE A 164 14.54 22.35 5.31
CA PHE A 164 13.78 22.34 6.55
C PHE A 164 14.18 21.10 7.34
N GLU A 165 14.73 21.30 8.55
CA GLU A 165 15.25 20.20 9.35
C GLU A 165 14.89 20.36 10.82
N ASP A 166 14.41 19.28 11.45
CA ASP A 166 14.22 19.22 12.90
C ASP A 166 13.27 20.32 13.40
N LEU A 167 12.06 20.32 12.84
CA LEU A 167 11.02 21.30 13.13
C LEU A 167 9.90 20.67 13.93
N HIS A 168 9.48 21.37 15.00
CA HIS A 168 8.44 20.89 15.90
C HIS A 168 7.19 21.77 15.82
N PHE A 169 6.02 21.15 15.65
CA PHE A 169 4.76 21.86 15.43
C PHE A 169 3.76 21.65 16.56
N CYS A 170 3.43 22.75 17.24
CA CYS A 170 2.26 22.93 18.10
C CYS A 170 1.29 23.97 17.50
N THR A 171 1.30 24.11 16.18
CA THR A 171 0.46 25.04 15.39
C THR A 171 -0.64 24.27 14.67
N ALA A 172 -1.67 24.97 14.18
CA ALA A 172 -2.69 24.33 13.36
C ALA A 172 -2.07 23.80 12.05
N ASN A 173 -1.22 24.58 11.39
CA ASN A 173 -0.50 24.11 10.21
C ASN A 173 1.01 24.12 10.48
N GLY A 174 1.74 23.11 10.01
CA GLY A 174 3.20 23.05 10.08
C GLY A 174 3.80 23.84 8.92
N LEU A 175 4.28 23.12 7.91
CA LEU A 175 4.93 23.67 6.73
C LEU A 175 3.95 23.76 5.56
N LEU A 176 3.53 24.97 5.21
CA LEU A 176 2.65 25.26 4.08
C LEU A 176 3.44 25.80 2.89
N LEU A 177 3.92 24.89 2.03
CA LEU A 177 4.59 25.19 0.77
C LEU A 177 3.60 25.05 -0.38
N ASN A 178 2.59 25.93 -0.37
CA ASN A 178 1.45 25.91 -1.29
C ASN A 178 1.67 26.68 -2.61
N THR A 179 2.88 27.20 -2.81
CA THR A 179 3.36 27.75 -4.08
C THR A 179 4.32 26.78 -4.76
N TYR A 180 4.70 27.04 -6.01
CA TYR A 180 5.49 26.08 -6.77
C TYR A 180 6.85 25.83 -6.11
N THR A 181 7.03 24.64 -5.57
CA THR A 181 8.20 24.25 -4.77
C THR A 181 9.02 23.18 -5.48
N GLN A 182 10.32 23.42 -5.63
CA GLN A 182 11.25 22.48 -6.26
C GLN A 182 12.55 22.31 -5.47
N TYR A 183 13.14 21.12 -5.53
CA TYR A 183 14.44 20.83 -4.90
C TYR A 183 14.48 21.12 -3.39
N ALA A 184 13.33 21.15 -2.72
CA ALA A 184 13.29 21.30 -1.28
C ALA A 184 13.71 19.99 -0.61
N PHE A 185 14.49 20.12 0.46
CA PHE A 185 14.90 19.04 1.34
C PHE A 185 14.22 19.27 2.69
N ILE A 186 13.29 18.38 3.03
CA ILE A 186 12.48 18.46 4.24
C ILE A 186 12.76 17.20 5.04
N THR A 187 13.30 17.32 6.25
CA THR A 187 13.64 16.17 7.08
C THR A 187 13.25 16.42 8.53
N TYR A 188 12.78 15.39 9.24
CA TYR A 188 12.49 15.46 10.68
C TYR A 188 11.45 16.54 11.02
N LEU A 189 10.20 16.29 10.62
CA LEU A 189 9.06 17.13 10.99
C LEU A 189 8.26 16.43 12.08
N TYR A 190 8.14 17.06 13.25
CA TYR A 190 7.47 16.47 14.41
C TYR A 190 6.20 17.24 14.75
N SER A 191 5.09 16.52 14.92
CA SER A 191 3.88 17.08 15.52
C SER A 191 3.89 16.87 17.03
N LEU A 192 3.76 17.94 17.80
CA LEU A 192 3.70 17.91 19.28
C LEU A 192 2.34 18.37 19.83
N GLY A 193 1.59 19.16 19.05
CA GLY A 193 0.29 19.71 19.43
C GLY A 193 -0.85 19.25 18.53
N PRO A 194 -2.04 19.87 18.64
CA PRO A 194 -3.17 19.62 17.75
C PRO A 194 -2.92 20.19 16.35
N VAL A 195 -2.14 19.45 15.56
CA VAL A 195 -1.79 19.82 14.19
C VAL A 195 -2.88 19.36 13.22
N ASP A 196 -3.27 20.27 12.34
CA ASP A 196 -4.15 19.98 11.22
C ASP A 196 -3.43 19.42 10.02
N THR A 197 -2.47 20.18 9.50
CA THR A 197 -1.65 19.79 8.35
C THR A 197 -0.19 19.92 8.76
N ILE A 198 0.59 18.85 8.70
CA ILE A 198 2.04 18.90 8.99
C ILE A 198 2.78 19.45 7.79
N LEU A 199 2.43 18.96 6.59
CA LEU A 199 3.06 19.36 5.35
C LEU A 199 2.01 19.52 4.26
N TYR A 200 1.95 20.71 3.68
CA TYR A 200 1.37 20.95 2.37
C TYR A 200 2.50 21.28 1.42
N LEU A 201 2.64 20.54 0.33
CA LEU A 201 3.71 20.72 -0.64
C LEU A 201 3.17 20.69 -2.07
N ARG A 202 3.23 21.82 -2.75
CA ARG A 202 2.88 21.95 -4.16
C ARG A 202 4.13 22.00 -5.01
N GLY A 203 4.32 21.04 -5.91
CA GLY A 203 5.45 21.02 -6.85
C GLY A 203 6.09 19.64 -6.99
N ASN A 204 7.34 19.63 -7.43
CA ASN A 204 8.05 18.42 -7.85
C ASN A 204 9.56 18.49 -7.53
N PHE A 205 10.28 17.38 -7.68
CA PHE A 205 11.71 17.26 -7.33
C PHE A 205 12.05 17.54 -5.85
N ASN A 206 11.09 17.38 -4.95
CA ASN A 206 11.34 17.57 -3.52
C ASN A 206 11.66 16.23 -2.86
N THR A 207 12.47 16.29 -1.81
CA THR A 207 12.77 15.16 -0.93
C THR A 207 12.18 15.44 0.45
N VAL A 208 11.31 14.54 0.92
CA VAL A 208 10.72 14.60 2.25
C VAL A 208 11.10 13.33 3.01
N ARG A 209 11.67 13.48 4.20
CA ARG A 209 12.06 12.35 5.05
C ARG A 209 11.59 12.53 6.47
N SER A 210 11.28 11.43 7.15
CA SER A 210 11.09 11.41 8.60
C SER A 210 10.01 12.40 9.07
N ILE A 211 8.81 12.29 8.51
CA ILE A 211 7.64 12.95 9.10
C ILE A 211 7.16 12.07 10.25
N ASP A 212 7.02 12.66 11.42
CA ASP A 212 6.61 11.98 12.63
C ASP A 212 5.41 12.69 13.26
N LYS A 213 4.25 12.07 13.09
CA LYS A 213 3.01 12.41 13.77
C LYS A 213 2.72 11.37 14.85
N GLU A 214 3.60 11.19 15.83
CA GLU A 214 3.33 10.34 17.00
C GLU A 214 2.64 11.11 18.14
N ALA A 215 3.05 12.36 18.37
CA ALA A 215 2.59 13.17 19.50
C ALA A 215 1.47 14.18 19.13
N GLY A 216 0.78 14.66 20.17
CA GLY A 216 -0.25 15.71 20.06
C GLY A 216 -1.68 15.22 19.86
N GLU A 217 -2.64 16.08 20.24
CA GLU A 217 -4.08 15.85 20.03
C GLU A 217 -4.46 15.93 18.54
N THR A 218 -5.71 15.62 18.24
CA THR A 218 -6.26 15.76 16.90
C THR A 218 -6.56 17.23 16.56
N GLY A 219 -6.06 17.72 15.42
CA GLY A 219 -6.46 19.01 14.85
C GLY A 219 -7.95 19.07 14.49
N GLN A 220 -8.48 20.28 14.25
CA GLN A 220 -9.92 20.52 14.09
C GLN A 220 -10.44 20.46 12.64
N SER A 221 -9.55 20.45 11.65
CA SER A 221 -9.86 20.49 10.21
C SER A 221 -10.03 19.09 9.60
N ALA A 222 -10.70 19.00 8.46
CA ALA A 222 -10.76 17.79 7.61
C ALA A 222 -9.56 17.65 6.64
N ALA A 223 -8.68 18.65 6.55
CA ALA A 223 -7.51 18.62 5.67
C ALA A 223 -6.55 17.47 6.04
N PRO A 224 -5.81 16.87 5.09
CA PRO A 224 -4.91 15.76 5.42
C PRO A 224 -3.66 16.20 6.17
N TYR A 225 -3.03 15.27 6.89
CA TYR A 225 -1.77 15.54 7.60
C TYR A 225 -0.62 15.85 6.63
N VAL A 226 -0.57 15.13 5.51
CA VAL A 226 0.39 15.38 4.43
C VAL A 226 -0.38 15.52 3.12
N PHE A 227 -0.23 16.67 2.46
CA PHE A 227 -0.83 16.96 1.15
C PHE A 227 0.28 17.24 0.13
N LEU A 228 0.34 16.46 -0.94
CA LEU A 228 1.19 16.74 -2.09
C LEU A 228 0.32 17.12 -3.28
N GLU A 229 0.56 18.30 -3.84
CA GLU A 229 -0.10 18.78 -5.04
C GLU A 229 0.89 18.86 -6.21
N GLY A 230 0.49 18.38 -7.38
CA GLY A 230 1.22 18.60 -8.61
C GLY A 230 1.24 20.07 -9.03
N HIS A 231 2.20 20.43 -9.89
CA HIS A 231 2.24 21.72 -10.56
C HIS A 231 2.06 21.54 -12.07
N SER A 232 1.13 22.30 -12.67
CA SER A 232 0.85 22.28 -14.11
C SER A 232 2.07 22.76 -14.90
N GLY A 233 2.76 21.85 -15.59
CA GLY A 233 3.95 22.17 -16.42
C GLY A 233 5.25 21.51 -15.97
N GLY A 234 5.24 20.72 -14.89
CA GLY A 234 6.40 19.96 -14.42
C GLY A 234 6.72 18.74 -15.28
N ALA A 235 8.00 18.53 -15.60
CA ALA A 235 8.53 17.33 -16.24
C ALA A 235 8.25 16.04 -15.41
N SER A 236 8.50 14.89 -16.04
CA SER A 236 8.21 13.49 -15.64
C SER A 236 8.88 12.97 -14.35
N THR A 237 9.09 13.81 -13.35
CA THR A 237 9.91 13.54 -12.16
C THR A 237 9.21 14.08 -10.93
N GLY A 238 8.73 13.19 -10.07
CA GLY A 238 7.89 13.53 -8.92
C GLY A 238 8.67 13.88 -7.66
N ASN A 239 7.98 13.81 -6.54
CA ASN A 239 8.58 13.95 -5.22
C ASN A 239 9.08 12.59 -4.71
N HIS A 240 10.06 12.62 -3.80
CA HIS A 240 10.55 11.44 -3.10
C HIS A 240 10.26 11.56 -1.62
N LEU A 241 9.49 10.62 -1.08
CA LEU A 241 9.09 10.58 0.31
C LEU A 241 9.62 9.31 0.96
N GLU A 242 10.16 9.44 2.18
CA GLU A 242 10.69 8.31 2.94
C GLU A 242 10.38 8.45 4.43
N HIS A 243 10.09 7.35 5.12
CA HIS A 243 9.89 7.31 6.58
C HIS A 243 8.80 8.30 7.05
N ILE A 244 7.57 8.07 6.59
CA ILE A 244 6.41 8.87 7.00
C ILE A 244 5.64 8.07 8.04
N LEU A 245 5.59 8.57 9.26
CA LEU A 245 4.95 7.96 10.42
C LEU A 245 3.75 8.79 10.85
N ILE A 246 2.54 8.25 10.72
CA ILE A 246 1.29 8.87 11.17
C ILE A 246 0.63 7.98 12.21
N GLU A 247 0.69 8.36 13.49
CA GLU A 247 0.19 7.54 14.60
C GLU A 247 -0.33 8.37 15.80
N GLY A 248 -0.53 7.70 16.94
CA GLY A 248 -1.01 8.35 18.16
C GLY A 248 -2.44 8.87 18.03
N LYS A 249 -2.78 9.99 18.70
CA LYS A 249 -4.12 10.59 18.62
C LYS A 249 -4.29 11.30 17.28
N THR A 250 -5.23 10.81 16.48
CA THR A 250 -5.52 11.32 15.12
C THR A 250 -7.02 11.44 14.89
N SER A 251 -7.43 12.30 13.94
CA SER A 251 -8.83 12.35 13.52
C SER A 251 -9.15 11.16 12.62
N PRO A 252 -10.21 10.39 12.90
CA PRO A 252 -10.68 9.37 11.96
C PRO A 252 -11.28 9.97 10.68
N ASN A 253 -11.58 11.27 10.64
CA ASN A 253 -12.20 11.94 9.49
C ASN A 253 -11.19 12.60 8.54
N LYS A 254 -9.89 12.40 8.75
CA LYS A 254 -8.81 13.05 7.98
C LYS A 254 -8.01 12.00 7.22
N SER A 255 -7.54 12.39 6.04
CA SER A 255 -6.57 11.55 5.36
C SER A 255 -5.17 11.70 5.93
N ALA A 256 -4.43 10.60 6.04
CA ALA A 256 -3.04 10.66 6.48
C ALA A 256 -2.15 11.26 5.39
N LEU A 257 -2.30 10.77 4.16
CA LEU A 257 -1.60 11.27 2.98
C LEU A 257 -2.55 11.47 1.81
N VAL A 258 -2.41 12.58 1.09
CA VAL A 258 -3.07 12.79 -0.20
C VAL A 258 -2.04 13.21 -1.24
N LEU A 259 -2.09 12.57 -2.39
CA LEU A 259 -1.37 12.91 -3.61
C LEU A 259 -2.40 13.38 -4.63
N ASP A 260 -2.32 14.61 -5.11
CA ASP A 260 -3.23 15.15 -6.11
C ASP A 260 -2.48 15.74 -7.29
N GLY A 261 -2.69 15.19 -8.49
CA GLY A 261 -2.03 15.68 -9.71
C GLY A 261 -0.52 15.43 -9.76
N THR A 262 0.02 14.61 -8.84
CA THR A 262 1.46 14.34 -8.78
C THR A 262 1.86 13.31 -9.84
N ALA A 263 2.94 13.57 -10.59
CA ALA A 263 3.51 12.62 -11.55
C ALA A 263 4.80 12.01 -10.98
N ALA A 264 5.08 10.73 -11.24
CA ALA A 264 6.36 10.10 -10.92
C ALA A 264 6.79 10.22 -9.44
N THR A 265 5.83 10.27 -8.51
CA THR A 265 6.10 10.39 -7.07
C THR A 265 6.38 9.01 -6.48
N THR A 266 7.40 8.95 -5.61
CA THR A 266 7.80 7.74 -4.91
C THR A 266 7.63 7.91 -3.42
N ILE A 267 7.09 6.90 -2.76
CA ILE A 267 6.94 6.85 -1.31
C ILE A 267 7.55 5.56 -0.81
N HIS A 268 8.48 5.66 0.14
CA HIS A 268 9.17 4.54 0.76
C HIS A 268 8.88 4.55 2.26
N HIS A 269 8.48 3.41 2.84
CA HIS A 269 8.26 3.29 4.30
C HIS A 269 7.23 4.28 4.85
N PHE A 270 5.96 4.07 4.48
CA PHE A 270 4.83 4.77 5.09
C PHE A 270 4.22 3.89 6.19
N TRP A 271 4.24 4.38 7.42
CA TRP A 271 3.62 3.77 8.60
C TRP A 271 2.42 4.60 9.05
N ASN A 272 1.26 3.97 9.16
CA ASN A 272 0.01 4.64 9.51
C ASN A 272 -0.77 3.85 10.57
N GLU A 273 -0.64 4.24 11.83
CA GLU A 273 -1.26 3.59 12.99
C GLU A 273 -2.09 4.60 13.81
N PRO A 274 -3.14 5.22 13.24
CA PRO A 274 -4.00 6.15 13.97
C PRO A 274 -4.72 5.44 15.12
N THR A 275 -4.62 5.96 16.34
CA THR A 275 -5.39 5.47 17.49
C THR A 275 -6.70 6.24 17.59
N SER A 276 -7.84 5.55 17.46
CA SER A 276 -9.16 6.15 17.71
C SER A 276 -9.40 6.31 19.21
N THR A 277 -9.82 7.48 19.67
CA THR A 277 -10.21 7.73 21.07
C THR A 277 -11.46 6.97 21.52
N ASP A 278 -12.21 6.32 20.63
CA ASP A 278 -13.53 5.71 20.87
C ASP A 278 -13.67 4.26 20.34
N GLY A 279 -12.60 3.68 19.81
CA GLY A 279 -12.63 2.33 19.20
C GLY A 279 -13.48 2.25 17.92
N LYS A 280 -13.91 3.40 17.38
CA LYS A 280 -14.69 3.51 16.14
C LYS A 280 -14.01 4.54 15.25
N LEU A 281 -13.13 4.09 14.37
CA LEU A 281 -12.74 4.90 13.23
C LEU A 281 -14.03 5.13 12.39
N ASP A 282 -14.40 6.36 12.02
CA ASP A 282 -15.64 6.68 11.29
C ASP A 282 -15.43 6.79 9.76
N THR A 283 -16.53 6.77 8.99
CA THR A 283 -16.67 6.33 7.59
C THR A 283 -16.07 7.18 6.45
N ASN A 284 -15.33 8.28 6.72
CA ASN A 284 -14.96 9.26 5.69
C ASN A 284 -13.44 9.50 5.48
N GLY A 285 -12.56 8.98 6.34
CA GLY A 285 -11.11 9.14 6.23
C GLY A 285 -10.43 8.05 5.38
N TYR A 286 -9.36 8.41 4.65
CA TYR A 286 -8.51 7.48 3.90
C TYR A 286 -7.06 7.55 4.37
N ALA A 287 -6.38 6.41 4.53
CA ALA A 287 -4.95 6.36 4.81
C ALA A 287 -4.16 7.12 3.76
N ILE A 288 -4.42 6.76 2.49
CA ILE A 288 -3.76 7.33 1.34
C ILE A 288 -4.84 7.62 0.30
N GLN A 289 -4.85 8.82 -0.24
CA GLN A 289 -5.59 9.12 -1.47
C GLN A 289 -4.61 9.46 -2.58
N ILE A 290 -4.83 8.86 -3.75
CA ILE A 290 -4.09 9.15 -4.98
C ILE A 290 -5.11 9.64 -5.99
N LEU A 291 -5.05 10.92 -6.29
CA LEU A 291 -6.03 11.66 -7.08
C LEU A 291 -5.33 12.22 -8.30
N ASN A 292 -5.97 12.09 -9.47
CA ASN A 292 -5.57 12.75 -10.72
C ASN A 292 -4.10 12.54 -11.12
N SER A 293 -3.46 11.43 -10.71
CA SER A 293 -2.03 11.23 -10.90
C SER A 293 -1.76 10.73 -12.32
N PRO A 294 -1.15 11.56 -13.20
CA PRO A 294 -1.15 11.30 -14.63
C PRO A 294 -0.09 10.27 -15.06
N VAL A 295 0.93 10.03 -14.23
CA VAL A 295 2.04 9.11 -14.52
C VAL A 295 2.53 8.48 -13.22
N SER A 296 2.83 7.18 -13.29
CA SER A 296 3.49 6.31 -12.29
C SER A 296 3.60 6.88 -10.86
N THR A 297 2.80 6.37 -9.94
CA THR A 297 3.04 6.58 -8.50
C THR A 297 3.52 5.26 -7.92
N ASP A 298 4.72 5.22 -7.34
CA ASP A 298 5.29 3.99 -6.75
C ASP A 298 5.34 4.12 -5.24
N LEU A 299 4.65 3.21 -4.55
CA LEU A 299 4.63 3.12 -3.10
C LEU A 299 5.32 1.83 -2.70
N THR A 300 6.45 1.94 -2.04
CA THR A 300 7.25 0.82 -1.56
C THR A 300 7.22 0.76 -0.04
N GLY A 301 7.09 -0.45 0.51
CA GLY A 301 7.06 -0.64 1.96
C GLY A 301 5.94 0.15 2.66
N ILE A 302 4.68 -0.06 2.27
CA ILE A 302 3.54 0.46 3.04
C ILE A 302 3.33 -0.47 4.24
N ILE A 303 3.76 -0.03 5.41
CA ILE A 303 3.76 -0.85 6.63
C ILE A 303 2.62 -0.40 7.54
N LYS A 304 1.44 -1.03 7.37
CA LYS A 304 0.29 -1.09 8.31
C LYS A 304 -0.38 0.29 8.60
N HIS A 305 -1.67 0.49 8.93
CA HIS A 305 -2.88 -0.30 9.16
C HIS A 305 -4.00 0.17 8.20
N ILE A 306 -4.32 -0.63 7.19
CA ILE A 306 -5.62 -0.48 6.54
C ILE A 306 -6.65 -1.09 7.49
N PHE A 307 -7.42 -0.22 8.16
CA PHE A 307 -8.58 -0.57 8.97
C PHE A 307 -9.87 -0.32 8.18
N LYS A 308 -11.02 -0.77 8.71
CA LYS A 308 -12.34 -0.55 8.10
C LYS A 308 -12.60 0.86 7.60
N ASN A 309 -11.98 1.84 8.25
CA ASN A 309 -12.20 3.26 8.05
C ASN A 309 -10.87 4.02 7.84
N ASN A 310 -9.85 3.33 7.29
CA ASN A 310 -8.54 3.89 6.95
C ASN A 310 -8.02 3.25 5.65
N ARG A 311 -8.80 3.44 4.56
CA ARG A 311 -8.63 2.75 3.26
C ARG A 311 -7.63 3.48 2.36
N ILE A 312 -7.19 2.83 1.28
CA ILE A 312 -6.52 3.50 0.16
C ILE A 312 -7.59 3.89 -0.86
N ARG A 313 -7.52 5.10 -1.41
CA ARG A 313 -8.36 5.55 -2.52
C ARG A 313 -7.51 5.91 -3.73
N VAL A 314 -7.93 5.46 -4.91
CA VAL A 314 -7.30 5.81 -6.18
C VAL A 314 -8.37 6.29 -7.15
N VAL A 315 -8.23 7.54 -7.62
CA VAL A 315 -9.20 8.20 -8.51
C VAL A 315 -8.46 8.84 -9.68
N ASN A 316 -8.96 8.63 -10.90
CA ASN A 316 -8.44 9.23 -12.13
C ASN A 316 -6.90 9.17 -12.26
N SER A 317 -6.30 8.02 -11.90
CA SER A 317 -4.86 7.87 -11.77
C SER A 317 -4.34 6.65 -12.52
N THR A 318 -3.24 6.80 -13.26
CA THR A 318 -2.66 5.71 -14.07
C THR A 318 -1.26 5.32 -13.61
N GLY A 319 -0.93 4.03 -13.70
CA GLY A 319 0.39 3.51 -13.34
C GLY A 319 0.67 3.48 -11.84
N VAL A 320 -0.35 3.39 -10.99
CA VAL A 320 -0.17 3.27 -9.54
C VAL A 320 0.38 1.88 -9.21
N THR A 321 1.54 1.84 -8.56
CA THR A 321 2.19 0.62 -8.08
C THR A 321 2.35 0.68 -6.58
N ILE A 322 1.99 -0.39 -5.88
CA ILE A 322 2.22 -0.58 -4.45
C ILE A 322 3.06 -1.84 -4.31
N GLN A 323 4.36 -1.71 -4.07
CA GLN A 323 5.24 -2.88 -4.00
C GLN A 323 4.85 -3.79 -2.84
N HIS A 324 4.73 -3.27 -1.62
CA HIS A 324 4.36 -4.08 -0.44
C HIS A 324 3.17 -3.43 0.27
N LEU A 325 2.12 -4.22 0.52
CA LEU A 325 0.91 -3.79 1.21
C LEU A 325 0.59 -4.70 2.39
N SER A 326 0.61 -4.17 3.61
CA SER A 326 0.24 -4.92 4.83
C SER A 326 -1.13 -4.52 5.36
N THR A 327 -1.98 -5.50 5.63
CA THR A 327 -3.34 -5.33 6.20
C THR A 327 -3.42 -5.94 7.60
N ASP A 328 -4.33 -5.43 8.44
CA ASP A 328 -4.72 -6.10 9.68
C ASP A 328 -6.00 -6.90 9.45
N GLY A 329 -5.81 -8.18 9.12
CA GLY A 329 -6.86 -9.10 8.70
C GLY A 329 -7.84 -9.54 9.79
N THR A 330 -8.13 -8.72 10.79
CA THR A 330 -9.29 -8.88 11.68
C THR A 330 -10.36 -7.82 11.41
N ASP A 331 -9.99 -6.72 10.74
CA ASP A 331 -10.81 -5.50 10.75
C ASP A 331 -11.48 -5.21 9.39
N ILE A 332 -10.86 -5.63 8.26
CA ILE A 332 -11.47 -5.58 6.92
C ILE A 332 -10.94 -6.63 5.94
N PRO A 333 -11.79 -7.08 4.99
CA PRO A 333 -11.35 -7.72 3.76
C PRO A 333 -10.50 -6.76 2.89
N PHE A 334 -9.53 -7.29 2.14
CA PHE A 334 -8.63 -6.49 1.32
C PHE A 334 -9.32 -5.73 0.19
N GLN A 335 -10.33 -6.35 -0.42
CA GLN A 335 -11.16 -5.72 -1.45
C GLN A 335 -11.89 -4.48 -0.94
N ASP A 336 -12.14 -4.39 0.37
CA ASP A 336 -12.74 -3.22 1.02
C ASP A 336 -11.67 -2.24 1.53
N GLY A 337 -10.40 -2.61 1.47
CA GLY A 337 -9.26 -1.82 1.92
C GLY A 337 -8.71 -0.86 0.87
N ILE A 338 -9.06 -1.08 -0.41
CA ILE A 338 -8.66 -0.21 -1.51
C ILE A 338 -9.86 0.09 -2.43
N GLU A 339 -10.14 1.37 -2.61
CA GLU A 339 -11.18 1.88 -3.49
C GLU A 339 -10.54 2.41 -4.76
N ILE A 340 -10.98 1.92 -5.91
CA ILE A 340 -10.44 2.26 -7.23
C ILE A 340 -11.62 2.68 -8.12
N ASP A 341 -11.49 3.82 -8.80
CA ASP A 341 -12.51 4.27 -9.75
C ASP A 341 -12.37 3.60 -11.13
N GLU A 342 -13.37 3.82 -11.99
CA GLU A 342 -13.44 3.17 -13.31
C GLU A 342 -12.26 3.43 -14.25
N ARG A 343 -11.49 4.49 -13.99
CA ARG A 343 -10.41 4.99 -14.85
C ARG A 343 -9.02 4.62 -14.33
N SER A 344 -8.93 4.16 -13.09
CA SER A 344 -7.65 3.88 -12.45
C SER A 344 -7.30 2.40 -12.55
N VAL A 345 -6.00 2.12 -12.60
CA VAL A 345 -5.47 0.75 -12.50
C VAL A 345 -4.35 0.75 -11.47
N VAL A 346 -4.44 -0.16 -10.51
CA VAL A 346 -3.49 -0.33 -9.42
C VAL A 346 -2.82 -1.68 -9.54
N THR A 347 -1.49 -1.69 -9.47
CA THR A 347 -0.70 -2.92 -9.37
C THR A 347 -0.14 -3.03 -7.95
N VAL A 348 -0.33 -4.17 -7.30
CA VAL A 348 0.25 -4.47 -6.00
C VAL A 348 1.27 -5.58 -6.17
N GLY A 349 2.49 -5.38 -5.69
CA GLY A 349 3.55 -6.39 -5.71
C GLY A 349 3.20 -7.53 -4.77
N GLN A 350 3.27 -7.29 -3.48
CA GLN A 350 3.09 -8.27 -2.40
C GLN A 350 2.05 -7.78 -1.39
N VAL A 351 1.15 -8.68 -0.98
CA VAL A 351 0.15 -8.43 0.07
C VAL A 351 0.41 -9.29 1.31
N TYR A 352 0.38 -8.66 2.49
CA TYR A 352 0.63 -9.27 3.80
C TYR A 352 -0.57 -9.09 4.76
N SER A 353 -0.78 -10.03 5.69
CA SER A 353 -1.75 -9.91 6.79
C SER A 353 -1.11 -10.21 8.15
N ARG A 354 -1.11 -9.26 9.09
CA ARG A 354 -0.35 -9.34 10.36
C ARG A 354 -0.98 -10.29 11.40
N ARG A 355 -2.27 -10.60 11.31
CA ARG A 355 -3.02 -11.40 12.31
C ARG A 355 -3.67 -12.68 11.79
N GLY A 356 -3.46 -13.00 10.51
CA GLY A 356 -3.60 -14.36 9.99
C GLY A 356 -5.02 -14.92 9.84
N SER A 357 -6.04 -14.06 9.83
CA SER A 357 -7.45 -14.46 9.76
C SER A 357 -8.21 -14.05 8.49
N ASN A 358 -7.76 -13.02 7.74
CA ASN A 358 -8.48 -12.62 6.51
C ASN A 358 -7.88 -13.21 5.25
N LEU A 359 -8.78 -13.71 4.43
CA LEU A 359 -8.58 -14.54 3.26
C LEU A 359 -9.05 -13.68 2.09
N PHE A 360 -8.21 -13.52 1.08
CA PHE A 360 -8.51 -12.67 -0.06
C PHE A 360 -9.32 -13.49 -1.09
N PRO A 361 -10.62 -13.22 -1.29
CA PRO A 361 -11.37 -13.86 -2.36
C PRO A 361 -10.92 -13.21 -3.66
N LEU A 362 -10.14 -13.93 -4.48
CA LEU A 362 -9.62 -13.41 -5.76
C LEU A 362 -10.75 -12.99 -6.71
N ASN A 363 -11.93 -13.63 -6.61
CA ASN A 363 -13.13 -13.28 -7.36
C ASN A 363 -13.79 -11.96 -6.92
N GLN A 364 -13.40 -11.38 -5.79
CA GLN A 364 -13.86 -10.07 -5.31
C GLN A 364 -12.85 -8.95 -5.58
N LEU A 365 -11.68 -9.27 -6.15
CA LEU A 365 -10.75 -8.24 -6.64
C LEU A 365 -11.37 -7.63 -7.90
N GLY A 366 -11.73 -6.34 -7.82
CA GLY A 366 -12.26 -5.60 -8.96
C GLY A 366 -11.26 -5.59 -10.12
N LYS A 367 -11.77 -5.47 -11.36
CA LYS A 367 -11.00 -5.50 -12.63
C LYS A 367 -9.82 -4.52 -12.72
N GLN A 368 -9.71 -3.59 -11.78
CA GLN A 368 -8.73 -2.51 -11.75
C GLN A 368 -7.57 -2.76 -10.79
N LEU A 369 -7.57 -3.89 -10.08
CA LEU A 369 -6.54 -4.25 -9.11
C LEU A 369 -5.78 -5.51 -9.55
N HIS A 370 -4.50 -5.35 -9.88
CA HIS A 370 -3.60 -6.44 -10.25
C HIS A 370 -2.67 -6.79 -9.08
N VAL A 371 -2.45 -8.07 -8.77
CA VAL A 371 -1.55 -8.51 -7.68
C VAL A 371 -0.47 -9.43 -8.24
N GLN A 372 0.81 -9.06 -8.14
CA GLN A 372 1.93 -9.76 -8.81
C GLN A 372 2.48 -10.96 -8.03
N GLU A 373 2.55 -10.90 -6.70
CA GLU A 373 3.08 -11.94 -5.82
C GLU A 373 2.24 -12.08 -4.53
N HIS A 374 1.97 -13.32 -4.11
CA HIS A 374 1.28 -13.62 -2.85
C HIS A 374 2.26 -14.24 -1.85
N ILE A 375 2.54 -13.56 -0.74
CA ILE A 375 3.30 -14.16 0.38
C ILE A 375 2.56 -13.89 1.70
N ASN A 376 1.52 -14.69 1.96
CA ASN A 376 1.37 -15.51 3.15
C ASN A 376 -0.09 -15.97 3.29
N ARG A 377 -0.25 -17.29 3.22
CA ARG A 377 -1.40 -18.07 3.75
C ARG A 377 -2.76 -17.80 3.07
N SER A 378 -2.96 -18.38 1.91
CA SER A 378 -4.30 -18.71 1.39
C SER A 378 -4.96 -19.73 2.34
N VAL A 379 -6.12 -19.40 2.94
CA VAL A 379 -6.89 -20.38 3.74
C VAL A 379 -8.37 -20.52 3.37
N LEU A 380 -9.08 -19.75 2.53
CA LEU A 380 -10.55 -19.95 2.29
C LEU A 380 -11.44 -19.93 3.57
N SER A 381 -12.40 -19.02 3.62
CA SER A 381 -13.15 -18.73 4.85
C SER A 381 -13.89 -19.94 5.40
N THR A 382 -13.74 -20.17 6.70
CA THR A 382 -14.61 -21.03 7.48
C THR A 382 -15.39 -20.16 8.47
N GLU A 383 -16.64 -19.89 8.14
CA GLU A 383 -17.70 -20.04 9.14
C GLU A 383 -18.55 -21.24 8.74
N LEU A 384 -18.04 -22.44 9.05
CA LEU A 384 -18.87 -23.61 9.29
C LEU A 384 -18.55 -24.07 10.71
N PRO A 385 -19.53 -24.10 11.64
CA PRO A 385 -19.32 -24.59 12.99
C PRO A 385 -18.76 -26.02 12.96
N GLY A 386 -17.52 -26.20 13.44
CA GLY A 386 -16.89 -27.52 13.54
C GLY A 386 -15.48 -27.66 12.95
N TYR A 387 -14.90 -26.62 12.35
CA TYR A 387 -13.54 -26.69 11.77
C TYR A 387 -12.50 -25.88 12.57
N LEU A 388 -11.40 -26.53 12.95
CA LEU A 388 -10.11 -25.90 13.26
C LEU A 388 -9.05 -26.51 12.34
N PRO A 389 -8.09 -25.73 11.81
CA PRO A 389 -6.70 -26.11 12.10
C PRO A 389 -5.73 -24.92 12.25
N ARG A 390 -5.00 -24.90 13.37
CA ARG A 390 -3.67 -24.27 13.46
C ARG A 390 -2.64 -25.26 12.93
N SER A 391 -2.12 -25.03 11.73
CA SER A 391 -0.84 -25.58 11.26
C SER A 391 -0.02 -24.43 10.64
N ARG A 392 1.16 -24.17 11.22
CA ARG A 392 2.19 -23.27 10.70
C ARG A 392 3.11 -24.09 9.80
N THR A 393 3.19 -23.76 8.52
CA THR A 393 4.31 -24.14 7.65
C THR A 393 4.80 -22.87 6.91
N PRO A 394 6.10 -22.54 6.91
CA PRO A 394 6.62 -21.29 6.33
C PRO A 394 6.74 -21.23 4.80
N ASP A 395 6.63 -22.36 4.07
CA ASP A 395 7.09 -22.45 2.66
C ASP A 395 5.98 -22.83 1.65
N ALA A 396 4.79 -22.26 1.74
CA ALA A 396 3.68 -22.57 0.82
C ALA A 396 3.60 -21.66 -0.44
N ALA A 397 4.55 -20.75 -0.64
CA ALA A 397 4.49 -19.67 -1.65
C ALA A 397 4.83 -20.08 -3.11
N LEU A 398 4.96 -21.37 -3.44
CA LEU A 398 5.57 -21.82 -4.71
C LEU A 398 4.67 -22.59 -5.68
N HIS A 399 3.35 -22.61 -5.51
CA HIS A 399 2.55 -23.71 -6.09
C HIS A 399 1.55 -23.38 -7.21
N ASN A 400 1.17 -22.12 -7.46
CA ASN A 400 0.15 -21.79 -8.48
C ASN A 400 0.62 -20.67 -9.42
N LEU A 401 0.81 -21.00 -10.70
CA LEU A 401 1.17 -20.03 -11.76
C LEU A 401 -0.02 -19.51 -12.55
N LEU A 402 -1.17 -20.19 -12.48
CA LEU A 402 -2.43 -19.65 -12.95
C LEU A 402 -3.14 -19.05 -11.74
N GLN A 403 -2.91 -17.76 -11.51
CA GLN A 403 -3.78 -16.93 -10.67
C GLN A 403 -5.15 -16.88 -11.35
N ASN A 404 -6.10 -17.62 -10.80
CA ASN A 404 -7.53 -17.64 -11.18
C ASN A 404 -7.83 -18.08 -12.63
N PRO A 405 -8.00 -19.39 -12.89
CA PRO A 405 -8.34 -19.90 -14.21
C PRO A 405 -9.85 -19.89 -14.52
N SER A 406 -10.67 -19.28 -13.66
CA SER A 406 -12.05 -19.04 -14.03
C SER A 406 -12.03 -18.07 -15.22
N PHE A 407 -12.80 -18.41 -16.24
CA PHE A 407 -12.96 -17.57 -17.43
C PHE A 407 -13.68 -16.24 -17.12
N GLU A 408 -13.98 -15.97 -15.84
CA GLU A 408 -14.69 -14.81 -15.26
C GLU A 408 -14.13 -13.44 -15.63
N ALA A 409 -12.88 -13.33 -16.06
CA ALA A 409 -12.24 -12.02 -16.27
C ALA A 409 -12.18 -11.53 -17.72
N GLY A 410 -12.44 -12.36 -18.74
CA GLY A 410 -12.36 -11.94 -20.16
C GLY A 410 -11.01 -11.37 -20.63
N PHE A 411 -9.97 -11.41 -19.81
CA PHE A 411 -8.68 -10.72 -20.04
C PHE A 411 -7.49 -11.52 -19.53
N PHE A 412 -7.43 -12.80 -19.90
CA PHE A 412 -6.19 -13.56 -19.78
C PHE A 412 -5.59 -13.74 -21.17
N GLN A 413 -4.25 -13.63 -21.29
CA GLN A 413 -3.47 -13.73 -22.54
C GLN A 413 -3.52 -15.14 -23.17
N TRP A 414 -4.64 -15.84 -23.05
CA TRP A 414 -4.91 -17.08 -23.74
C TRP A 414 -4.75 -16.86 -25.24
N ARG A 415 -3.84 -17.62 -25.82
CA ARG A 415 -3.63 -17.69 -27.26
C ARG A 415 -4.43 -18.85 -27.79
N ILE A 416 -5.08 -18.61 -28.92
CA ILE A 416 -5.94 -19.59 -29.56
C ILE A 416 -5.38 -19.92 -30.94
N SER A 417 -5.32 -21.19 -31.26
CA SER A 417 -4.98 -21.65 -32.61
C SER A 417 -6.08 -21.27 -33.61
N GLN A 418 -5.68 -20.81 -34.80
CA GLN A 418 -6.59 -20.44 -35.90
C GLN A 418 -7.32 -21.65 -36.52
N PRO A 419 -8.51 -21.47 -37.14
CA PRO A 419 -9.33 -20.26 -37.09
C PRO A 419 -9.92 -20.04 -35.70
N GLU A 420 -10.07 -18.78 -35.31
CA GLU A 420 -10.53 -18.40 -33.97
C GLU A 420 -11.94 -18.94 -33.69
N PRO A 421 -12.17 -19.52 -32.50
CA PRO A 421 -13.51 -19.83 -32.04
C PRO A 421 -14.28 -18.57 -31.68
N THR A 422 -15.58 -18.73 -31.54
CA THR A 422 -16.40 -17.77 -30.80
C THR A 422 -16.24 -18.08 -29.32
N ILE A 423 -15.98 -17.08 -28.48
CA ILE A 423 -15.88 -17.26 -27.02
C ILE A 423 -16.82 -16.28 -26.34
N ASP A 424 -17.72 -16.82 -25.54
CA ASP A 424 -18.63 -16.07 -24.68
C ASP A 424 -18.50 -16.55 -23.22
N PHE A 425 -18.86 -15.69 -22.28
CA PHE A 425 -18.87 -16.00 -20.85
C PHE A 425 -20.30 -16.04 -20.34
N MET A 426 -20.66 -17.09 -19.62
CA MET A 426 -22.01 -17.32 -19.12
C MET A 426 -21.99 -17.85 -17.69
N PRO A 427 -23.11 -17.78 -16.94
CA PRO A 427 -23.18 -18.34 -15.59
C PRO A 427 -22.75 -19.82 -15.57
N SER A 428 -21.90 -20.17 -14.62
CA SER A 428 -21.47 -21.56 -14.44
C SER A 428 -22.66 -22.48 -14.13
N GLU A 429 -22.64 -23.65 -14.74
CA GLU A 429 -23.66 -24.70 -14.52
C GLU A 429 -23.40 -25.52 -13.25
N VAL A 430 -22.19 -25.43 -12.67
CA VAL A 430 -21.70 -26.35 -11.63
C VAL A 430 -21.27 -25.66 -10.34
N ALA A 431 -21.06 -24.34 -10.37
CA ALA A 431 -20.68 -23.55 -9.20
C ALA A 431 -21.16 -22.09 -9.32
N PRO A 432 -21.17 -21.30 -8.24
CA PRO A 432 -21.32 -19.85 -8.34
C PRO A 432 -20.13 -19.24 -9.10
N GLY A 433 -20.39 -18.52 -10.20
CA GLY A 433 -19.33 -17.93 -11.03
C GLY A 433 -19.72 -17.82 -12.51
N LEU A 434 -18.74 -17.51 -13.36
CA LEU A 434 -18.87 -17.61 -14.83
C LEU A 434 -18.00 -18.75 -15.38
N MET A 435 -18.48 -19.39 -16.43
CA MET A 435 -17.74 -20.35 -17.25
C MET A 435 -17.54 -19.80 -18.67
N ALA A 436 -16.52 -20.29 -19.38
CA ALA A 436 -16.39 -20.02 -20.81
C ALA A 436 -17.19 -21.00 -21.63
N HIS A 437 -17.77 -20.49 -22.70
CA HIS A 437 -18.35 -21.25 -23.79
C HIS A 437 -17.58 -20.93 -25.06
N ILE A 438 -17.02 -21.95 -25.70
CA ILE A 438 -16.11 -21.85 -26.84
C ILE A 438 -16.68 -22.65 -28.00
N SER A 439 -17.06 -21.97 -29.08
CA SER A 439 -17.65 -22.57 -30.28
C SER A 439 -16.65 -22.60 -31.42
N TRP A 440 -16.33 -23.80 -31.93
CA TRP A 440 -15.54 -24.00 -33.14
C TRP A 440 -16.39 -24.52 -34.30
N PRO A 441 -16.14 -24.03 -35.54
CA PRO A 441 -16.80 -24.56 -36.72
C PRO A 441 -16.33 -26.00 -37.05
N ALA A 442 -17.16 -26.72 -37.80
CA ALA A 442 -16.94 -28.09 -38.28
C ALA A 442 -15.72 -28.22 -39.20
N VAL A 443 -14.52 -28.27 -38.62
CA VAL A 443 -13.27 -28.43 -39.35
C VAL A 443 -12.39 -29.41 -38.60
N LYS A 444 -12.18 -30.58 -39.20
CA LYS A 444 -11.42 -31.68 -38.58
C LYS A 444 -9.96 -31.33 -38.36
N THR A 445 -9.59 -30.93 -37.16
CA THR A 445 -8.22 -30.50 -36.84
C THR A 445 -8.05 -30.22 -35.35
N MET A 446 -6.80 -30.10 -34.94
CA MET A 446 -6.38 -29.86 -33.57
C MET A 446 -6.39 -28.36 -33.26
N ARG A 447 -6.86 -28.01 -32.08
CA ARG A 447 -6.90 -26.65 -31.55
C ARG A 447 -6.26 -26.62 -30.19
N VAL A 448 -5.64 -25.50 -29.86
CA VAL A 448 -5.03 -25.29 -28.56
C VAL A 448 -5.44 -23.93 -28.02
N LEU A 449 -5.81 -23.93 -26.75
CA LEU A 449 -6.00 -22.78 -25.92
C LEU A 449 -4.86 -22.80 -24.90
N TRP A 450 -3.94 -21.85 -24.96
CA TRP A 450 -2.71 -21.92 -24.16
C TRP A 450 -2.21 -20.56 -23.70
N GLN A 451 -1.39 -20.57 -22.66
CA GLN A 451 -0.62 -19.42 -22.19
C GLN A 451 0.85 -19.77 -22.11
N GLN A 452 1.71 -18.79 -22.37
CA GLN A 452 3.14 -18.96 -22.15
C GLN A 452 3.46 -18.69 -20.69
N VAL A 453 4.14 -19.62 -20.04
CA VAL A 453 4.58 -19.54 -18.65
C VAL A 453 6.10 -19.51 -18.63
N GLN A 454 6.66 -18.49 -17.98
CA GLN A 454 8.09 -18.39 -17.71
C GLN A 454 8.44 -19.19 -16.47
N LEU A 455 9.42 -20.09 -16.58
CA LEU A 455 9.81 -20.97 -15.48
C LEU A 455 10.84 -20.32 -14.56
N ARG A 456 10.68 -20.53 -13.25
CA ARG A 456 11.68 -20.16 -12.24
C ARG A 456 12.65 -21.31 -11.95
N PRO A 457 13.94 -21.04 -11.65
CA PRO A 457 14.97 -22.05 -11.37
C PRO A 457 14.53 -23.14 -10.38
N GLU A 458 13.79 -22.76 -9.35
CA GLU A 458 13.34 -23.62 -8.25
C GLU A 458 12.25 -24.66 -8.63
N TRP A 459 11.71 -24.60 -9.85
CA TRP A 459 10.67 -25.54 -10.32
C TRP A 459 11.22 -26.71 -11.13
N VAL A 460 12.46 -26.63 -11.60
CA VAL A 460 13.10 -27.73 -12.34
C VAL A 460 13.21 -28.96 -11.44
N GLY A 461 12.82 -30.13 -11.95
CA GLY A 461 12.79 -31.38 -11.20
C GLY A 461 11.50 -31.62 -10.40
N ARG A 462 10.51 -30.72 -10.46
CA ARG A 462 9.19 -30.93 -9.85
C ARG A 462 8.17 -31.45 -10.88
N THR A 463 7.18 -32.20 -10.39
CA THR A 463 6.00 -32.59 -11.18
C THR A 463 5.06 -31.39 -11.32
N LEU A 464 4.64 -31.11 -12.54
CA LEU A 464 3.59 -30.17 -12.91
C LEU A 464 2.29 -30.95 -13.12
N THR A 465 1.16 -30.48 -12.62
CA THR A 465 -0.16 -31.07 -12.90
C THR A 465 -1.13 -30.03 -13.41
N ILE A 466 -1.72 -30.28 -14.59
CA ILE A 466 -2.83 -29.51 -15.16
C ILE A 466 -4.13 -30.25 -14.85
N THR A 467 -5.13 -29.57 -14.31
CA THR A 467 -6.47 -30.14 -14.08
C THR A 467 -7.54 -29.20 -14.61
N ALA A 468 -8.51 -29.69 -15.38
CA ALA A 468 -9.59 -28.87 -15.89
C ALA A 468 -10.96 -29.54 -15.77
N LEU A 469 -11.98 -28.73 -15.47
CA LEU A 469 -13.38 -29.11 -15.48
C LEU A 469 -14.03 -28.60 -16.77
N VAL A 470 -14.47 -29.54 -17.60
CA VAL A 470 -14.87 -29.29 -18.98
C VAL A 470 -16.13 -30.06 -19.33
N ARG A 471 -16.95 -29.50 -20.21
CA ARG A 471 -18.05 -30.19 -20.89
C ARG A 471 -17.95 -29.89 -22.37
N LEU A 472 -18.20 -30.87 -23.22
CA LEU A 472 -18.07 -30.74 -24.67
C LEU A 472 -19.34 -31.23 -25.35
N GLU A 473 -19.77 -30.54 -26.41
CA GLU A 473 -20.79 -30.98 -27.35
C GLU A 473 -20.20 -30.98 -28.76
N GLY A 474 -20.44 -32.03 -29.55
CA GLY A 474 -19.88 -32.15 -30.91
C GLY A 474 -19.32 -33.54 -31.21
N ASP A 475 -19.95 -34.25 -32.15
CA ASP A 475 -19.68 -35.66 -32.38
C ASP A 475 -18.23 -35.94 -32.82
N GLY A 476 -17.51 -36.77 -32.06
CA GLY A 476 -16.12 -37.14 -32.36
C GLY A 476 -15.08 -36.13 -31.88
N CYS A 477 -15.48 -35.13 -31.11
CA CYS A 477 -14.57 -34.15 -30.50
C CYS A 477 -14.09 -34.60 -29.11
N PHE A 478 -12.93 -34.12 -28.68
CA PHE A 478 -12.41 -34.34 -27.32
C PHE A 478 -11.50 -33.20 -26.86
N VAL A 479 -11.25 -33.10 -25.56
CA VAL A 479 -10.31 -32.16 -24.94
C VAL A 479 -9.32 -32.90 -24.05
N SER A 480 -8.09 -32.43 -23.99
CA SER A 480 -7.02 -32.97 -23.16
C SER A 480 -6.22 -31.81 -22.57
N PRO A 481 -5.55 -31.97 -21.42
CA PRO A 481 -4.55 -31.00 -20.99
C PRO A 481 -3.45 -30.87 -22.05
N TYR A 482 -2.99 -29.64 -22.27
CA TYR A 482 -1.99 -29.29 -23.26
C TYR A 482 -0.74 -28.72 -22.59
N ILE A 483 0.41 -29.20 -23.06
CA ILE A 483 1.69 -28.59 -22.75
C ILE A 483 2.63 -28.69 -23.94
N GLU A 484 3.41 -27.64 -24.20
CA GLU A 484 4.45 -27.62 -25.21
C GLU A 484 5.64 -26.79 -24.72
N GLY A 485 6.86 -27.26 -25.00
CA GLY A 485 8.10 -26.59 -24.61
C GLY A 485 9.27 -27.58 -24.49
N ALA A 486 10.50 -27.07 -24.51
CA ALA A 486 11.68 -27.91 -24.30
C ALA A 486 11.77 -28.35 -22.83
N GLY A 487 12.26 -29.58 -22.60
CA GLY A 487 12.52 -30.08 -21.25
C GLY A 487 11.28 -30.51 -20.45
N ILE A 488 10.33 -31.21 -21.08
CA ILE A 488 9.19 -31.83 -20.38
C ILE A 488 9.14 -33.32 -20.71
N LYS A 489 8.78 -34.15 -19.72
CA LYS A 489 8.42 -35.57 -19.93
C LYS A 489 7.00 -35.83 -19.41
N PRO A 490 6.07 -36.39 -20.21
CA PRO A 490 4.76 -36.80 -19.70
C PRO A 490 4.91 -37.89 -18.63
N ALA A 491 4.26 -37.72 -17.48
CA ALA A 491 3.98 -38.84 -16.59
C ALA A 491 2.92 -39.71 -17.29
N GLY A 492 3.13 -41.01 -17.42
CA GLY A 492 2.42 -41.86 -18.39
C GLY A 492 0.88 -41.76 -18.42
N GLY A 493 0.31 -41.99 -19.61
CA GLY A 493 -1.14 -41.94 -19.88
C GLY A 493 -1.62 -40.55 -20.30
N PHE A 494 -2.51 -40.46 -21.30
CA PHE A 494 -3.20 -39.23 -21.68
C PHE A 494 -4.63 -39.26 -21.14
N GLN A 495 -4.99 -38.31 -20.28
CA GLN A 495 -6.38 -38.12 -19.85
C GLN A 495 -7.10 -37.17 -20.81
N ARG A 496 -8.26 -37.59 -21.31
CA ARG A 496 -9.09 -36.78 -22.20
C ARG A 496 -10.55 -36.82 -21.77
N ALA A 497 -11.25 -35.74 -22.04
CA ALA A 497 -12.69 -35.64 -21.94
C ALA A 497 -13.30 -35.69 -23.35
N ASN A 498 -14.35 -36.49 -23.54
CA ASN A 498 -14.97 -36.67 -24.85
C ASN A 498 -16.26 -35.87 -24.94
N ALA A 499 -16.63 -35.46 -26.15
CA ALA A 499 -17.90 -34.78 -26.36
C ALA A 499 -19.12 -35.65 -26.00
N ASN A 500 -20.20 -34.96 -25.64
CA ASN A 500 -21.51 -35.54 -25.34
C ASN A 500 -21.53 -36.51 -24.14
N THR A 501 -20.63 -36.31 -23.17
CA THR A 501 -20.50 -37.18 -21.98
C THR A 501 -20.61 -36.43 -20.64
N GLY A 502 -21.17 -35.20 -20.69
CA GLY A 502 -21.40 -34.35 -19.52
C GLY A 502 -20.14 -33.61 -19.05
N TRP A 503 -20.20 -33.07 -17.84
CA TRP A 503 -19.06 -32.46 -17.17
C TRP A 503 -18.02 -33.51 -16.78
N GLN A 504 -16.76 -33.22 -17.07
CA GLN A 504 -15.64 -34.13 -16.90
C GLN A 504 -14.44 -33.39 -16.32
N LEU A 505 -13.77 -34.07 -15.40
CA LEU A 505 -12.49 -33.62 -14.86
C LEU A 505 -11.37 -34.31 -15.62
N ILE A 506 -10.51 -33.53 -16.26
CA ILE A 506 -9.29 -34.02 -16.92
C ILE A 506 -8.08 -33.59 -16.12
N THR A 507 -7.14 -34.49 -15.88
CA THR A 507 -5.91 -34.18 -15.16
C THR A 507 -4.70 -34.82 -15.83
N GLN A 508 -3.61 -34.09 -15.97
CA GLN A 508 -2.39 -34.62 -16.56
C GLN A 508 -1.18 -34.09 -15.80
N SER A 509 -0.24 -34.97 -15.50
CA SER A 509 1.01 -34.63 -14.85
C SER A 509 2.20 -34.72 -15.81
N PHE A 510 3.20 -33.86 -15.58
CA PHE A 510 4.38 -33.68 -16.41
C PHE A 510 5.61 -33.45 -15.53
N ASP A 511 6.76 -33.97 -15.91
CA ASP A 511 8.02 -33.70 -15.22
C ASP A 511 8.79 -32.57 -15.92
N LEU A 512 9.23 -31.58 -15.15
CA LEU A 512 9.99 -30.42 -15.64
C LEU A 512 11.49 -30.70 -15.58
N LEU A 513 12.17 -30.60 -16.73
CA LEU A 513 13.57 -31.00 -16.92
C LEU A 513 14.49 -29.81 -17.27
N SER A 514 13.95 -28.64 -17.65
CA SER A 514 14.74 -27.44 -17.95
C SER A 514 13.98 -26.13 -17.65
N LEU A 515 14.69 -25.00 -17.78
CA LEU A 515 14.15 -23.63 -17.58
C LEU A 515 13.51 -23.01 -18.83
N SER A 516 13.24 -23.80 -19.86
CA SER A 516 12.65 -23.25 -21.09
C SER A 516 11.20 -22.81 -20.85
N PRO A 517 10.73 -21.71 -21.46
CA PRO A 517 9.34 -21.29 -21.36
C PRO A 517 8.39 -22.39 -21.83
N LEU A 518 7.24 -22.51 -21.18
CA LEU A 518 6.23 -23.53 -21.50
C LEU A 518 4.93 -22.92 -21.99
N ASN A 519 4.33 -23.50 -23.01
CA ASN A 519 2.95 -23.23 -23.40
C ASN A 519 2.07 -24.22 -22.64
N ILE A 520 1.17 -23.75 -21.79
CA ILE A 520 0.31 -24.59 -20.93
C ILE A 520 -1.15 -24.27 -21.20
N GLY A 521 -2.02 -25.28 -21.28
CA GLY A 521 -3.46 -25.05 -21.39
C GLY A 521 -4.29 -26.28 -21.73
N LEU A 522 -5.20 -26.14 -22.69
CA LEU A 522 -6.10 -27.19 -23.17
C LEU A 522 -5.93 -27.42 -24.67
N PHE A 523 -5.94 -28.69 -25.03
CA PHE A 523 -5.93 -29.19 -26.40
C PHE A 523 -7.32 -29.68 -26.74
N PHE A 524 -7.88 -29.23 -27.85
CA PHE A 524 -9.18 -29.65 -28.36
C PHE A 524 -9.00 -30.31 -29.72
N TYR A 525 -9.65 -31.45 -29.91
CA TYR A 525 -9.83 -32.06 -31.22
C TYR A 525 -11.23 -31.75 -31.71
N VAL A 526 -11.32 -31.00 -32.81
CA VAL A 526 -12.57 -30.73 -33.53
C VAL A 526 -12.66 -31.74 -34.66
N SER A 527 -13.82 -32.38 -34.81
CA SER A 527 -14.07 -33.37 -35.86
C SER A 527 -14.66 -32.70 -37.11
N ASP A 528 -15.34 -33.48 -37.96
CA ASP A 528 -16.15 -32.97 -39.07
C ASP A 528 -17.47 -32.31 -38.59
N ASN A 529 -17.68 -32.18 -37.28
CA ASN A 529 -18.82 -31.52 -36.65
C ASN A 529 -18.35 -30.30 -35.82
N PRO A 530 -19.21 -29.29 -35.60
CA PRO A 530 -18.90 -28.18 -34.71
C PRO A 530 -18.62 -28.68 -33.29
N LEU A 531 -17.76 -27.95 -32.57
CA LEU A 531 -17.45 -28.23 -31.17
C LEU A 531 -17.92 -27.05 -30.31
N GLU A 532 -18.79 -27.32 -29.36
CA GLU A 532 -19.13 -26.42 -28.26
C GLU A 532 -18.41 -26.91 -26.99
N ALA A 533 -17.46 -26.14 -26.48
CA ALA A 533 -16.71 -26.46 -25.28
C ALA A 533 -17.07 -25.50 -24.15
N PHE A 534 -17.49 -26.05 -23.03
CA PHE A 534 -17.74 -25.34 -21.80
C PHE A 534 -16.60 -25.63 -20.84
N VAL A 535 -15.94 -24.58 -20.34
CA VAL A 535 -14.79 -24.71 -19.44
C VAL A 535 -15.04 -23.87 -18.21
N ASP A 536 -15.11 -24.54 -17.06
CA ASP A 536 -15.42 -23.90 -15.78
C ASP A 536 -14.14 -23.51 -15.04
N GLU A 537 -13.21 -24.46 -14.93
CA GLU A 537 -11.96 -24.29 -14.17
C GLU A 537 -10.78 -24.98 -14.86
N VAL A 538 -9.59 -24.35 -14.85
CA VAL A 538 -8.32 -24.92 -15.35
C VAL A 538 -7.15 -24.64 -14.40
N SER A 539 -6.89 -25.51 -13.45
CA SER A 539 -5.77 -25.33 -12.51
C SER A 539 -4.44 -25.90 -13.03
N VAL A 540 -3.33 -25.25 -12.66
CA VAL A 540 -1.97 -25.76 -12.88
C VAL A 540 -1.17 -25.66 -11.59
N SER A 541 -0.58 -26.78 -11.19
CA SER A 541 0.10 -26.95 -9.90
C SER A 541 1.48 -27.60 -10.06
N PHE A 542 2.37 -27.38 -9.10
CA PHE A 542 3.73 -27.95 -9.07
C PHE A 542 3.99 -28.69 -7.75
N GLY A 543 4.52 -29.91 -7.78
CA GLY A 543 4.83 -30.78 -6.63
C GLY A 543 4.07 -32.12 -6.63
N THR A 544 4.32 -32.99 -5.64
CA THR A 544 3.67 -34.30 -5.46
C THR A 544 2.23 -34.23 -4.92
N GLN A 545 1.57 -33.07 -4.99
CA GLN A 545 0.20 -32.85 -4.55
C GLN A 545 -0.56 -32.03 -5.59
N SER A 546 -1.62 -32.61 -6.15
CA SER A 546 -2.71 -31.85 -6.79
C SER A 546 -3.64 -31.28 -5.70
N LEU A 547 -4.27 -30.15 -6.00
CA LEU A 547 -4.49 -28.99 -5.11
C LEU A 547 -5.48 -29.17 -3.95
N ARG A 548 -5.17 -28.54 -2.80
CA ARG A 548 -6.18 -27.95 -1.90
C ARG A 548 -6.15 -26.43 -2.02
N GLY A 549 -7.16 -25.90 -2.69
CA GLY A 549 -7.32 -24.47 -2.87
C GLY A 549 -8.57 -24.09 -3.66
N THR A 550 -9.73 -24.73 -3.43
CA THR A 550 -11.03 -24.10 -3.75
C THR A 550 -12.08 -24.47 -2.70
N PRO A 551 -13.01 -23.57 -2.36
CA PRO A 551 -14.19 -23.87 -1.53
C PRO A 551 -15.15 -24.88 -2.16
N ASN A 552 -14.91 -25.28 -3.41
CA ASN A 552 -15.86 -26.01 -4.25
C ASN A 552 -15.72 -27.54 -4.16
N PHE A 553 -14.85 -28.07 -3.29
CA PHE A 553 -14.72 -29.50 -3.05
C PHE A 553 -15.59 -29.97 -1.88
N GLN A 554 -16.84 -30.36 -2.17
CA GLN A 554 -17.60 -31.32 -1.34
C GLN A 554 -17.46 -32.77 -1.85
N SER A 555 -16.77 -33.00 -2.97
CA SER A 555 -16.59 -34.31 -3.60
C SER A 555 -15.19 -34.52 -4.19
N LEU A 556 -14.74 -35.78 -4.18
CA LEU A 556 -13.49 -36.26 -4.75
C LEU A 556 -13.82 -37.37 -5.74
N GLU A 557 -13.50 -37.17 -7.01
CA GLU A 557 -13.70 -38.21 -8.05
C GLU A 557 -12.38 -38.92 -8.34
N LEU A 558 -12.35 -40.24 -8.13
CA LEU A 558 -11.18 -41.10 -8.37
C LEU A 558 -11.60 -42.31 -9.21
N GLY A 559 -11.14 -42.36 -10.47
CA GLY A 559 -11.41 -43.51 -11.36
C GLY A 559 -12.89 -43.70 -11.72
N GLY A 560 -13.68 -42.61 -11.76
CA GLY A 560 -15.12 -42.63 -12.07
C GLY A 560 -16.03 -43.03 -10.91
N ARG A 561 -15.50 -42.93 -9.68
CA ARG A 561 -16.24 -43.11 -8.43
C ARG A 561 -16.28 -41.80 -7.66
N THR A 562 -17.49 -41.43 -7.24
CA THR A 562 -17.69 -40.27 -6.37
C THR A 562 -17.32 -40.65 -4.94
N MET A 563 -16.40 -39.92 -4.33
CA MET A 563 -16.03 -40.03 -2.91
C MET A 563 -16.41 -38.75 -2.18
N LEU A 564 -17.17 -38.88 -1.10
CA LEU A 564 -17.77 -37.76 -0.36
C LEU A 564 -17.61 -37.99 1.15
N SER A 565 -18.05 -37.02 1.96
CA SER A 565 -18.13 -37.13 3.42
C SER A 565 -19.53 -36.74 3.90
N GLY A 566 -20.12 -37.53 4.80
CA GLY A 566 -21.49 -37.33 5.31
C GLY A 566 -21.72 -38.06 6.63
N VAL A 567 -22.74 -37.69 7.41
CA VAL A 567 -23.01 -38.31 8.73
C VAL A 567 -23.91 -39.55 8.66
N GLU A 568 -24.44 -39.85 7.48
CA GLU A 568 -25.25 -41.03 7.18
C GLU A 568 -25.11 -41.42 5.71
N ALA A 569 -25.61 -42.59 5.35
CA ALA A 569 -25.76 -42.96 3.94
C ALA A 569 -26.77 -42.01 3.26
N PRO A 570 -26.55 -41.62 1.99
CA PRO A 570 -27.49 -40.75 1.29
C PRO A 570 -28.92 -41.32 1.28
N GLY A 571 -29.88 -40.51 1.74
CA GLY A 571 -31.31 -40.83 1.70
C GLY A 571 -32.00 -40.41 0.40
N ASP A 572 -31.34 -39.57 -0.40
CA ASP A 572 -31.76 -39.04 -1.69
C ASP A 572 -30.54 -38.77 -2.62
N GLY A 573 -30.76 -38.22 -3.82
CA GLY A 573 -29.73 -38.03 -4.86
C GLY A 573 -29.51 -39.27 -5.74
N GLN A 574 -28.87 -39.18 -6.90
CA GLN A 574 -28.63 -40.34 -7.80
C GLN A 574 -27.18 -40.81 -7.70
N TRP A 575 -26.98 -42.11 -7.48
CA TRP A 575 -25.68 -42.67 -7.08
C TRP A 575 -25.32 -43.94 -7.86
N LYS A 576 -24.03 -44.14 -8.13
CA LYS A 576 -23.51 -45.26 -8.91
C LYS A 576 -22.93 -46.32 -7.97
N GLN A 577 -23.14 -47.59 -8.33
CA GLN A 577 -22.52 -48.70 -7.60
C GLN A 577 -21.00 -48.52 -7.60
N GLY A 578 -20.38 -48.30 -6.45
CA GLY A 578 -18.96 -48.07 -6.23
C GLY A 578 -18.62 -46.66 -5.71
N ASP A 579 -19.59 -45.75 -5.67
CA ASP A 579 -19.44 -44.45 -5.00
C ASP A 579 -19.37 -44.65 -3.48
N ILE A 580 -18.62 -43.78 -2.79
CA ILE A 580 -18.33 -43.91 -1.36
C ILE A 580 -18.65 -42.59 -0.64
N VAL A 581 -19.41 -42.68 0.45
CA VAL A 581 -19.57 -41.60 1.43
C VAL A 581 -18.86 -42.00 2.71
N TRP A 582 -17.78 -41.31 3.08
CA TRP A 582 -17.08 -41.56 4.33
C TRP A 582 -17.84 -40.96 5.51
N ASN A 583 -17.94 -41.71 6.61
CA ASN A 583 -18.68 -41.27 7.79
C ASN A 583 -17.95 -40.10 8.46
N ALA A 584 -18.61 -38.94 8.47
CA ALA A 584 -18.09 -37.72 9.07
C ALA A 584 -18.13 -37.74 10.61
N LYS A 585 -18.88 -38.66 11.23
CA LYS A 585 -19.01 -38.85 12.70
C LYS A 585 -19.14 -40.33 13.10
N PRO A 586 -18.07 -41.14 12.96
CA PRO A 586 -18.09 -42.55 13.37
C PRO A 586 -18.19 -42.71 14.89
N ALA A 587 -19.02 -43.64 15.36
CA ALA A 587 -19.22 -43.94 16.78
C ALA A 587 -19.28 -45.46 17.02
N VAL A 588 -18.77 -45.91 18.17
CA VAL A 588 -18.75 -47.35 18.54
C VAL A 588 -20.18 -47.84 18.71
N GLN A 589 -20.47 -48.95 18.06
CA GLN A 589 -21.75 -49.65 18.15
C GLN A 589 -21.53 -51.00 18.82
N ASP A 590 -22.39 -51.36 19.78
CA ASP A 590 -22.32 -52.64 20.49
C ASP A 590 -23.30 -53.64 19.88
N GLU A 591 -22.81 -54.81 19.48
CA GLU A 591 -23.63 -55.95 19.05
C GLU A 591 -23.18 -57.25 19.70
N SER A 592 -24.00 -58.30 19.60
CA SER A 592 -23.76 -59.62 20.20
C SER A 592 -22.44 -60.29 19.78
N SER A 593 -21.85 -59.85 18.65
CA SER A 593 -20.56 -60.30 18.13
C SER A 593 -19.36 -59.46 18.58
N GLY A 594 -19.57 -58.41 19.38
CA GLY A 594 -18.56 -57.47 19.82
C GLY A 594 -18.73 -56.05 19.23
N PRO A 595 -18.07 -55.04 19.82
CA PRO A 595 -18.18 -53.66 19.37
C PRO A 595 -17.50 -53.42 18.01
N TYR A 596 -18.12 -52.59 17.15
CA TYR A 596 -17.59 -52.23 15.83
C TYR A 596 -17.84 -50.75 15.47
N LEU A 597 -17.17 -50.26 14.42
CA LEU A 597 -17.32 -48.92 13.87
C LEU A 597 -17.84 -48.95 12.43
N ILE A 598 -18.61 -47.93 12.05
CA ILE A 598 -19.01 -47.67 10.66
C ILE A 598 -18.13 -46.55 10.10
N LEU A 599 -17.26 -46.90 9.15
CA LEU A 599 -16.29 -45.99 8.53
C LEU A 599 -16.89 -45.17 7.39
N GLY A 600 -17.99 -45.63 6.79
CA GLY A 600 -18.65 -44.98 5.67
C GLY A 600 -19.63 -45.92 4.99
N TRP A 601 -20.15 -45.52 3.84
CA TRP A 601 -21.10 -46.28 3.05
C TRP A 601 -20.65 -46.33 1.61
N VAL A 602 -20.75 -47.50 1.00
CA VAL A 602 -20.49 -47.71 -0.42
C VAL A 602 -21.80 -48.05 -1.12
N CYS A 603 -22.07 -47.42 -2.24
CA CYS A 603 -23.22 -47.73 -3.06
C CYS A 603 -22.97 -49.07 -3.75
N VAL A 604 -23.79 -50.08 -3.50
CA VAL A 604 -23.60 -51.44 -4.03
C VAL A 604 -24.58 -51.78 -5.14
N ALA A 605 -25.65 -51.00 -5.29
CA ALA A 605 -26.52 -51.00 -6.45
C ALA A 605 -26.98 -49.57 -6.74
N PRO A 606 -26.92 -49.10 -7.99
CA PRO A 606 -27.21 -47.70 -8.32
C PRO A 606 -28.69 -47.36 -8.13
N GLY A 607 -29.02 -46.07 -7.97
CA GLY A 607 -30.41 -45.58 -7.92
C GLY A 607 -30.53 -44.21 -7.23
N ALA A 608 -31.77 -43.77 -6.97
CA ALA A 608 -32.04 -42.63 -6.08
C ALA A 608 -32.77 -43.04 -4.79
N PRO A 609 -32.06 -43.14 -3.65
CA PRO A 609 -30.63 -42.88 -3.45
C PRO A 609 -29.66 -44.01 -3.84
N GLY A 610 -30.15 -45.12 -4.39
CA GLY A 610 -29.34 -46.31 -4.59
C GLY A 610 -29.29 -47.16 -3.32
N THR A 611 -28.65 -48.32 -3.38
CA THR A 611 -28.54 -49.25 -2.26
C THR A 611 -27.17 -49.10 -1.61
N TRP A 612 -27.15 -48.75 -0.32
CA TRP A 612 -25.92 -48.44 0.41
C TRP A 612 -25.59 -49.49 1.46
N VAL A 613 -24.33 -49.90 1.51
CA VAL A 613 -23.81 -50.84 2.52
C VAL A 613 -22.78 -50.14 3.38
N ALA A 614 -22.92 -50.29 4.69
CA ALA A 614 -21.98 -49.76 5.68
C ALA A 614 -20.65 -50.52 5.63
N ILE A 615 -19.56 -49.78 5.51
CA ILE A 615 -18.19 -50.29 5.62
C ILE A 615 -17.87 -50.38 7.12
N LYS A 616 -17.95 -51.59 7.69
CA LYS A 616 -17.73 -51.84 9.12
C LYS A 616 -16.30 -52.32 9.40
N THR A 617 -15.77 -52.00 10.59
CA THR A 617 -14.50 -52.55 11.11
C THR A 617 -14.63 -52.84 12.61
N ASP A 618 -14.06 -53.96 13.06
CA ASP A 618 -14.14 -54.38 14.46
C ASP A 618 -13.26 -53.52 15.35
N VAL A 619 -13.76 -53.19 16.54
CA VAL A 619 -12.98 -52.48 17.57
C VAL A 619 -12.36 -53.53 18.46
N ALA A 620 -11.03 -53.67 18.41
CA ALA A 620 -10.33 -54.69 19.17
C ALA A 620 -10.52 -54.48 20.69
N VAL A 621 -11.13 -55.48 21.33
CA VAL A 621 -10.96 -55.84 22.75
C VAL A 621 -10.74 -57.34 22.83
#